data_AF-A0A955PX01-F1
#
_entry.id   AF-A0A955PX01-F1
#
_cell.length_a   1.000
_cell.length_b   1.000
_cell.length_c   1.000
_cell.angle_alpha   90.00
_cell.angle_beta   90.00
_cell.angle_gamma   90.00
#
_symmetry.space_group_name_H-M   'P 1'
#
loop_
_entity.id
_entity.type
_entity.pdbx_description
1 polymer ?
#
loop_
_entity_poly.entity_id
_entity_poly.type
_entity_poly.pdbx_seq_one_letter_code
_entity_poly.pdbx_strand_id
1 'polypeptide(L)'
;MKPIQKEKISVRLAYTYKPWVPVHLFFADREIASSPQHSPDFSSQRTGSVLVGSVMALLATFESADVLPPEGTSQANQLIHGLIQMQSALVKSQSSELSEYFSAAVEQHFEKESAGFLPSIYQSGLTSKFLQALVSYNHIIPMWEKPVLVKIFQRYNISRQDWELIEKIFREADAAYRLKGLSIHEAYEGWRAQMPGDRS
;
A
#
# COMPACT_ATOMS: atom_id res chain seq x y z
N MET A 1 -27.61 24.59 -34.55
CA MET A 1 -26.46 24.24 -33.69
C MET A 1 -26.57 22.76 -33.36
N LYS A 2 -25.54 21.95 -33.68
CA LYS A 2 -25.53 20.50 -33.43
C LYS A 2 -25.08 20.22 -31.99
N PRO A 3 -25.69 19.28 -31.25
CA PRO A 3 -25.16 18.87 -29.96
C PRO A 3 -23.98 17.91 -30.15
N ILE A 4 -22.85 18.22 -29.52
CA ILE A 4 -21.68 17.36 -29.44
C ILE A 4 -21.97 16.29 -28.39
N GLN A 5 -22.07 15.03 -28.85
CA GLN A 5 -22.11 13.86 -27.98
C GLN A 5 -20.78 13.76 -27.21
N LYS A 6 -20.87 13.76 -25.88
CA LYS A 6 -19.74 13.36 -25.02
C LYS A 6 -19.63 11.84 -25.10
N GLU A 7 -18.68 11.39 -25.90
CA GLU A 7 -18.28 9.99 -25.99
C GLU A 7 -17.76 9.54 -24.62
N LYS A 8 -18.45 8.55 -24.02
CA LYS A 8 -17.97 7.84 -22.84
C LYS A 8 -16.73 7.05 -23.25
N ILE A 9 -15.55 7.60 -22.97
CA ILE A 9 -14.30 6.86 -23.09
C ILE A 9 -14.31 5.80 -21.98
N SER A 10 -14.73 4.58 -22.33
CA SER A 10 -14.49 3.39 -21.51
C SER A 10 -13.01 3.03 -21.65
N VAL A 11 -12.17 3.50 -20.73
CA VAL A 11 -10.80 3.01 -20.62
C VAL A 11 -10.84 1.74 -19.78
N ARG A 12 -10.84 0.58 -20.46
CA ARG A 12 -10.54 -0.71 -19.84
C ARG A 12 -9.05 -0.71 -19.49
N LEU A 13 -8.71 -0.61 -18.20
CA LEU A 13 -7.39 -1.01 -17.69
C LEU A 13 -7.27 -2.54 -17.84
N ALA A 14 -6.80 -2.98 -19.00
CA ALA A 14 -6.39 -4.35 -19.22
C ALA A 14 -4.93 -4.52 -18.80
N TYR A 15 -4.67 -4.59 -17.49
CA TYR A 15 -3.40 -5.13 -17.01
C TYR A 15 -3.39 -6.64 -17.24
N THR A 16 -2.83 -7.04 -18.38
CA THR A 16 -2.58 -8.44 -18.72
C THR A 16 -1.50 -8.99 -17.80
N TYR A 17 -1.91 -9.82 -16.85
CA TYR A 17 -1.02 -10.58 -15.98
C TYR A 17 -0.26 -11.61 -16.82
N LYS A 18 1.03 -11.38 -17.08
CA LYS A 18 1.94 -12.43 -17.54
C LYS A 18 2.49 -13.18 -16.32
N PRO A 19 2.24 -14.49 -16.17
CA PRO A 19 2.86 -15.27 -15.11
C PRO A 19 4.36 -15.42 -15.38
N TRP A 20 5.14 -15.15 -14.34
CA TRP A 20 6.57 -15.40 -14.26
C TRP A 20 6.82 -16.91 -14.41
N VAL A 21 7.60 -17.32 -15.41
CA VAL A 21 7.95 -18.73 -15.66
C VAL A 21 9.12 -19.10 -14.73
N PRO A 22 9.01 -20.13 -13.87
CA PRO A 22 10.16 -20.63 -13.12
C PRO A 22 11.04 -21.48 -14.04
N VAL A 23 12.35 -21.24 -13.98
CA VAL A 23 13.40 -22.04 -14.61
C VAL A 23 13.29 -23.49 -14.14
N HIS A 24 13.09 -24.42 -15.08
CA HIS A 24 13.23 -25.85 -14.82
C HIS A 24 14.70 -26.18 -14.50
N LEU A 25 14.98 -26.47 -13.23
CA LEU A 25 16.14 -27.27 -12.81
C LEU A 25 15.78 -28.74 -12.98
N PHE A 26 16.57 -29.44 -13.80
CA PHE A 26 16.56 -30.89 -13.94
C PHE A 26 16.90 -31.58 -12.61
N PHE A 27 16.07 -32.53 -12.18
CA PHE A 27 16.46 -33.59 -11.23
C PHE A 27 16.38 -34.93 -11.97
N ALA A 28 17.42 -35.75 -11.84
CA ALA A 28 17.37 -37.18 -12.10
C ALA A 28 17.52 -37.91 -10.75
N ASP A 29 16.58 -38.86 -10.52
CA ASP A 29 16.55 -40.06 -9.66
C ASP A 29 17.53 -40.17 -8.45
N ARG A 30 17.16 -40.66 -7.25
CA ARG A 30 16.30 -41.82 -6.93
C ARG A 30 16.07 -41.95 -5.40
N GLU A 31 14.96 -42.60 -5.04
CA GLU A 31 14.64 -43.40 -3.82
C GLU A 31 14.29 -42.80 -2.44
N ILE A 32 13.01 -43.03 -2.10
CA ILE A 32 12.42 -43.65 -0.90
C ILE A 32 12.80 -43.09 0.49
N ALA A 33 11.88 -42.36 1.12
CA ALA A 33 11.14 -42.78 2.32
C ALA A 33 10.43 -41.59 3.01
N SER A 34 9.21 -41.85 3.49
CA SER A 34 8.45 -41.09 4.48
C SER A 34 7.77 -39.80 4.01
N SER A 35 6.43 -39.86 3.88
CA SER A 35 5.59 -38.66 3.91
C SER A 35 5.72 -37.95 5.26
N PRO A 36 5.75 -36.60 5.24
CA PRO A 36 4.86 -35.87 6.11
C PRO A 36 3.95 -34.96 5.27
N GLN A 37 2.65 -35.09 5.50
CA GLN A 37 1.67 -34.08 5.12
C GLN A 37 2.01 -32.75 5.83
N HIS A 38 2.34 -31.72 5.06
CA HIS A 38 1.89 -30.37 5.36
C HIS A 38 1.92 -29.48 4.11
N SER A 39 0.76 -29.27 3.53
CA SER A 39 0.43 -27.98 2.94
C SER A 39 -0.92 -27.59 3.51
N PRO A 40 -1.04 -26.35 3.98
CA PRO A 40 -1.71 -25.39 3.13
C PRO A 40 -0.95 -24.05 3.10
N ASP A 41 -0.29 -23.76 1.97
CA ASP A 41 0.27 -22.42 1.68
C ASP A 41 -0.81 -21.42 1.22
N PHE A 42 -2.06 -21.62 1.64
CA PHE A 42 -3.21 -20.80 1.25
C PHE A 42 -3.30 -19.49 2.07
N SER A 43 -2.68 -19.44 3.26
CA SER A 43 -2.63 -18.22 4.09
C SER A 43 -1.68 -17.19 3.50
N SER A 44 -0.49 -17.61 3.07
CA SER A 44 0.53 -16.75 2.44
C SER A 44 0.00 -16.09 1.16
N GLN A 45 -0.70 -16.84 0.32
CA GLN A 45 -1.30 -16.33 -0.92
C GLN A 45 -2.43 -15.33 -0.66
N ARG A 46 -3.29 -15.59 0.35
CA ARG A 46 -4.37 -14.68 0.73
C ARG A 46 -3.84 -13.39 1.34
N THR A 47 -2.86 -13.49 2.25
CA THR A 47 -2.18 -12.31 2.80
C THR A 47 -1.51 -11.52 1.69
N GLY A 48 -0.76 -12.15 0.79
CA GLY A 48 -0.16 -11.49 -0.37
C GLY A 48 -1.19 -10.74 -1.23
N SER A 49 -2.34 -11.34 -1.50
CA SER A 49 -3.43 -10.71 -2.24
C SER A 49 -4.03 -9.49 -1.52
N VAL A 50 -4.18 -9.55 -0.19
CA VAL A 50 -4.67 -8.43 0.63
C VAL A 50 -3.71 -7.25 0.57
N LEU A 51 -2.41 -7.51 0.73
CA LEU A 51 -1.40 -6.46 0.74
C LEU A 51 -1.29 -5.76 -0.62
N VAL A 52 -1.36 -6.52 -1.72
CA VAL A 52 -1.42 -5.96 -3.08
C VAL A 52 -2.69 -5.14 -3.27
N GLY A 53 -3.84 -5.66 -2.84
CA GLY A 53 -5.12 -4.96 -2.92
C GLY A 53 -5.12 -3.63 -2.18
N SER A 54 -4.44 -3.54 -1.04
CA SER A 54 -4.30 -2.30 -0.28
C SER A 54 -3.54 -1.21 -1.05
N VAL A 55 -2.39 -1.57 -1.65
CA VAL A 55 -1.61 -0.62 -2.45
C VAL A 55 -2.36 -0.20 -3.72
N MET A 56 -3.01 -1.16 -4.41
CA MET A 56 -3.82 -0.85 -5.59
C MET A 56 -5.00 0.08 -5.26
N ALA A 57 -5.66 -0.12 -4.11
CA ALA A 57 -6.73 0.76 -3.66
C ALA A 57 -6.23 2.20 -3.39
N LEU A 58 -5.04 2.38 -2.80
CA LEU A 58 -4.43 3.70 -2.66
C LEU A 58 -4.17 4.36 -4.01
N LEU A 59 -3.56 3.63 -4.96
CA LEU A 59 -3.29 4.15 -6.30
C LEU A 59 -4.58 4.56 -7.01
N ALA A 60 -5.63 3.74 -7.00
CA ALA A 60 -6.93 4.07 -7.59
C ALA A 60 -7.61 5.26 -6.90
N THR A 61 -7.42 5.41 -5.58
CA THR A 61 -7.90 6.57 -4.82
C THR A 61 -7.22 7.86 -5.27
N PHE A 62 -5.91 7.83 -5.47
CA PHE A 62 -5.13 8.96 -5.97
C PHE A 62 -5.43 9.27 -7.44
N GLU A 63 -5.64 8.25 -8.27
CA GLU A 63 -6.08 8.41 -9.67
C GLU A 63 -7.43 9.13 -9.75
N SER A 64 -8.39 8.72 -8.93
CA SER A 64 -9.72 9.34 -8.85
C SER A 64 -9.71 10.80 -8.33
N ALA A 65 -8.62 11.17 -7.65
CA ALA A 65 -8.35 12.55 -7.24
C ALA A 65 -7.63 13.38 -8.32
N ASP A 66 -7.18 12.76 -9.42
CA ASP A 66 -6.42 13.38 -10.51
C ASP A 66 -5.07 13.99 -10.04
N VAL A 67 -4.39 13.29 -9.12
CA VAL A 67 -3.12 13.77 -8.53
C VAL A 67 -1.93 12.86 -8.85
N LEU A 68 -2.15 11.72 -9.52
CA LEU A 68 -1.06 10.82 -9.86
C LEU A 68 -0.09 11.48 -10.86
N PRO A 69 1.23 11.24 -10.70
CA PRO A 69 2.18 11.60 -11.75
C PRO A 69 1.81 10.87 -13.05
N PRO A 70 2.14 11.45 -14.23
CA PRO A 70 1.85 10.80 -15.51
C PRO A 70 2.43 9.39 -15.60
N GLU A 71 1.68 8.46 -16.16
CA GLU A 71 2.11 7.06 -16.31
C GLU A 71 3.42 6.97 -17.11
N GLY A 72 4.29 6.03 -16.73
CA GLY A 72 5.59 5.82 -17.38
C GLY A 72 6.68 6.82 -16.97
N THR A 73 6.37 7.83 -16.15
CA THR A 73 7.39 8.73 -15.61
C THR A 73 8.19 8.09 -14.47
N SER A 74 9.41 8.58 -14.23
CA SER A 74 10.22 8.17 -13.07
C SER A 74 9.49 8.42 -11.75
N GLN A 75 8.72 9.50 -11.65
CA GLN A 75 7.95 9.85 -10.46
C GLN A 75 6.79 8.87 -10.21
N ALA A 76 6.10 8.41 -11.26
CA ALA A 76 5.07 7.37 -11.11
C ALA A 76 5.68 6.04 -10.59
N ASN A 77 6.82 5.62 -11.16
CA ASN A 77 7.54 4.44 -10.70
C ASN A 77 8.02 4.58 -9.25
N GLN A 78 8.50 5.78 -8.89
CA GLN A 78 8.94 6.10 -7.54
C GLN A 78 7.79 6.00 -6.53
N LEU A 79 6.61 6.54 -6.85
CA LEU A 79 5.44 6.46 -5.99
C LEU A 79 5.03 5.00 -5.75
N ILE A 80 4.93 4.20 -6.81
CA ILE A 80 4.57 2.78 -6.71
C ILE A 80 5.60 2.03 -5.86
N HIS A 81 6.89 2.25 -6.13
CA HIS A 81 7.98 1.66 -5.35
C HIS A 81 7.86 2.02 -3.88
N GLY A 82 7.74 3.32 -3.55
CA GLY A 82 7.64 3.80 -2.19
C GLY A 82 6.46 3.19 -1.42
N LEU A 83 5.28 3.09 -2.05
CA LEU A 83 4.11 2.46 -1.42
C LEU A 83 4.31 0.97 -1.14
N ILE A 84 4.88 0.22 -2.10
CA ILE A 84 5.16 -1.22 -1.93
C ILE A 84 6.22 -1.46 -0.84
N GLN A 85 7.25 -0.63 -0.78
CA GLN A 85 8.27 -0.75 0.25
C GLN A 85 7.73 -0.34 1.62
N MET A 86 6.91 0.72 1.70
CA MET A 86 6.26 1.13 2.95
C MET A 86 5.33 0.03 3.48
N GLN A 87 4.53 -0.59 2.60
CA GLN A 87 3.75 -1.78 2.92
C GLN A 87 4.64 -2.91 3.48
N SER A 88 5.80 -3.13 2.87
CA SER A 88 6.74 -4.15 3.31
C SER A 88 7.36 -3.82 4.67
N ALA A 89 7.75 -2.57 4.92
CA ALA A 89 8.25 -2.11 6.21
C ALA A 89 7.19 -2.27 7.31
N LEU A 90 5.93 -1.94 6.99
CA LEU A 90 4.79 -2.12 7.88
C LEU A 90 4.58 -3.56 8.31
N VAL A 91 4.54 -4.48 7.34
CA VAL A 91 4.10 -5.86 7.59
C VAL A 91 5.24 -6.77 8.03
N LYS A 92 6.48 -6.50 7.58
CA LYS A 92 7.61 -7.42 7.76
C LYS A 92 8.65 -6.94 8.77
N SER A 93 8.57 -5.69 9.24
CA SER A 93 9.54 -5.19 10.22
C SER A 93 9.34 -5.83 11.58
N GLN A 94 10.45 -6.25 12.18
CA GLN A 94 10.53 -6.71 13.56
C GLN A 94 11.19 -5.67 14.48
N SER A 95 11.42 -4.44 13.99
CA SER A 95 11.99 -3.35 14.80
C SER A 95 10.95 -2.78 15.76
N SER A 96 11.27 -2.78 17.04
CA SER A 96 10.45 -2.15 18.07
C SER A 96 10.36 -0.64 17.85
N GLU A 97 11.42 0.01 17.40
CA GLU A 97 11.43 1.46 17.17
C GLU A 97 10.49 1.88 16.04
N LEU A 98 10.40 1.08 14.97
CA LEU A 98 9.44 1.34 13.89
C LEU A 98 8.00 1.07 14.36
N SER A 99 7.79 -0.01 15.11
CA SER A 99 6.48 -0.34 15.68
C SER A 99 5.99 0.74 16.66
N GLU A 100 6.86 1.25 17.52
CA GLU A 100 6.60 2.36 18.43
C GLU A 100 6.26 3.64 17.66
N TYR A 101 6.99 3.95 16.59
CA TYR A 101 6.69 5.11 15.76
C TYR A 101 5.31 5.01 15.10
N PHE A 102 4.97 3.84 14.55
CA PHE A 102 3.66 3.60 13.95
C PHE A 102 2.53 3.62 14.97
N SER A 103 2.77 3.08 16.16
CA SER A 103 1.80 3.07 17.25
C SER A 103 1.52 4.49 17.74
N ALA A 104 2.57 5.28 17.99
CA ALA A 104 2.44 6.67 18.38
C ALA A 104 1.72 7.52 17.32
N ALA A 105 1.98 7.28 16.03
CA ALA A 105 1.26 7.96 14.94
C ALA A 105 -0.24 7.68 14.96
N VAL A 106 -0.62 6.41 15.16
CA VAL A 106 -2.01 5.98 15.25
C VAL A 106 -2.69 6.53 16.50
N GLU A 107 -2.06 6.42 17.66
CA GLU A 107 -2.59 6.92 18.93
C GLU A 107 -2.81 8.44 18.89
N GLN A 108 -1.85 9.18 18.33
CA GLN A 108 -1.94 10.62 18.18
C GLN A 108 -3.07 11.06 17.24
N HIS A 109 -3.43 10.23 16.25
CA HIS A 109 -4.43 10.59 15.24
C HIS A 109 -5.84 10.08 15.56
N PHE A 110 -5.95 8.91 16.21
CA PHE A 110 -7.23 8.21 16.45
C PHE A 110 -7.61 8.08 17.93
N GLU A 111 -6.78 8.59 18.86
CA GLU A 111 -6.99 8.59 20.32
C GLU A 111 -7.64 7.29 20.86
N LYS A 112 -8.97 7.28 21.04
CA LYS A 112 -9.76 6.20 21.65
C LYS A 112 -10.00 4.99 20.74
N GLU A 113 -9.82 5.11 19.42
CA GLU A 113 -9.99 4.00 18.46
C GLU A 113 -8.69 3.21 18.20
N SER A 114 -7.57 3.65 18.78
CA SER A 114 -6.22 3.10 18.54
C SER A 114 -6.05 1.63 18.94
N ALA A 115 -6.70 1.18 20.03
CA ALA A 115 -6.49 -0.15 20.61
C ALA A 115 -6.87 -1.32 19.68
N GLY A 116 -7.79 -1.12 18.74
CA GLY A 116 -8.18 -2.12 17.73
C GLY A 116 -7.53 -1.90 16.36
N PHE A 117 -7.00 -0.70 16.11
CA PHE A 117 -6.54 -0.30 14.78
C PHE A 117 -5.19 -0.93 14.42
N LEU A 118 -4.21 -0.97 15.33
CA LEU A 118 -2.87 -1.50 15.04
C LEU A 118 -2.86 -2.99 14.63
N PRO A 119 -3.51 -3.92 15.35
CA PRO A 119 -3.58 -5.31 14.90
C PRO A 119 -4.26 -5.47 13.53
N SER A 120 -5.27 -4.64 13.25
CA SER A 120 -5.97 -4.66 11.96
C SER A 120 -5.06 -4.18 10.82
N ILE A 121 -4.18 -3.20 11.06
CA ILE A 121 -3.24 -2.67 10.06
C ILE A 121 -2.27 -3.75 9.56
N TYR A 122 -1.74 -4.59 10.46
CA TYR A 122 -0.85 -5.69 10.06
C TYR A 122 -1.54 -6.72 9.15
N GLN A 123 -2.86 -6.82 9.21
CA GLN A 123 -3.67 -7.71 8.36
C GLN A 123 -4.17 -7.02 7.09
N SER A 124 -4.60 -5.76 7.18
CA SER A 124 -5.18 -5.00 6.07
C SER A 124 -4.13 -4.35 5.17
N GLY A 125 -2.92 -4.11 5.69
CA GLY A 125 -1.87 -3.39 4.99
C GLY A 125 -1.89 -1.87 5.18
N LEU A 126 -1.19 -1.16 4.29
CA LEU A 126 -1.11 0.29 4.22
C LEU A 126 -2.44 0.87 3.74
N THR A 127 -3.30 1.25 4.68
CA THR A 127 -4.60 1.88 4.41
C THR A 127 -4.48 3.40 4.29
N SER A 128 -5.50 4.06 3.73
CA SER A 128 -5.57 5.52 3.68
C SER A 128 -5.55 6.17 5.07
N LYS A 129 -6.24 5.56 6.05
CA LYS A 129 -6.26 6.01 7.46
C LYS A 129 -4.89 5.90 8.11
N PHE A 130 -4.18 4.78 7.90
CA PHE A 130 -2.84 4.61 8.45
C PHE A 130 -1.85 5.59 7.81
N LEU A 131 -1.94 5.78 6.48
CA LEU A 131 -1.10 6.75 5.79
C LEU A 131 -1.35 8.18 6.27
N GLN A 132 -2.61 8.56 6.54
CA GLN A 132 -2.95 9.85 7.13
C GLN A 132 -2.32 10.05 8.52
N ALA A 133 -2.37 9.03 9.37
CA ALA A 133 -1.76 9.07 10.69
C ALA A 133 -0.24 9.29 10.58
N LEU A 134 0.45 8.55 9.70
CA LEU A 134 1.89 8.74 9.47
C LEU A 134 2.22 10.14 8.93
N VAL A 135 1.46 10.60 7.93
CA VAL A 135 1.62 11.94 7.33
C VAL A 135 1.42 13.05 8.36
N SER A 136 0.43 12.90 9.25
CA SER A 136 0.17 13.85 10.33
C SER A 136 1.26 13.82 11.41
N TYR A 137 1.66 12.63 11.82
CA TYR A 137 2.65 12.45 12.88
C TYR A 137 4.06 12.85 12.44
N ASN A 138 4.42 12.64 11.17
CA ASN A 138 5.71 13.07 10.62
C ASN A 138 5.93 14.59 10.70
N HIS A 139 4.87 15.39 10.67
CA HIS A 139 4.95 16.83 10.88
C HIS A 139 5.27 17.24 12.32
N ILE A 140 4.91 16.39 13.29
CA ILE A 140 5.18 16.61 14.71
C ILE A 140 6.55 16.04 15.04
N ILE A 141 6.79 14.81 14.61
CA ILE A 141 8.00 14.02 14.88
C ILE A 141 8.55 13.51 13.53
N PRO A 142 9.45 14.28 12.88
CA PRO A 142 9.99 13.92 11.58
C PRO A 142 10.76 12.59 11.60
N MET A 143 10.30 11.60 10.83
CA MET A 143 10.91 10.26 10.82
C MET A 143 12.33 10.26 10.26
N TRP A 144 12.61 11.15 9.30
CA TRP A 144 13.90 11.26 8.62
C TRP A 144 14.98 11.96 9.45
N GLU A 145 14.60 12.61 10.55
CA GLU A 145 15.54 13.22 11.49
C GLU A 145 15.91 12.25 12.63
N LYS A 146 15.34 11.04 12.65
CA LYS A 146 15.68 9.97 13.59
C LYS A 146 16.64 8.97 12.95
N PRO A 147 17.94 8.94 13.32
CA PRO A 147 18.93 8.07 12.66
C PRO A 147 18.58 6.59 12.67
N VAL A 148 17.90 6.11 13.73
CA VAL A 148 17.46 4.71 13.85
C VAL A 148 16.38 4.39 12.80
N LEU A 149 15.37 5.25 12.66
CA LEU A 149 14.31 5.07 11.66
C LEU A 149 14.85 5.15 10.24
N VAL A 150 15.77 6.08 9.96
CA VAL A 150 16.45 6.19 8.66
C VAL A 150 17.13 4.86 8.29
N LYS A 151 17.90 4.26 9.21
CA LYS A 151 18.54 2.96 8.97
C LYS A 151 17.55 1.83 8.77
N ILE A 152 16.39 1.87 9.43
CA ILE A 152 15.33 0.89 9.21
C ILE A 152 14.73 1.04 7.82
N PHE A 153 14.31 2.25 7.44
CA PHE A 153 13.72 2.52 6.12
C PHE A 153 14.67 2.20 4.96
N GLN A 154 15.96 2.47 5.11
CA GLN A 154 16.99 2.08 4.13
C GLN A 154 17.05 0.56 3.90
N ARG A 155 16.83 -0.27 4.93
CA ARG A 155 16.78 -1.75 4.77
C ARG A 155 15.58 -2.21 3.93
N TYR A 156 14.53 -1.39 3.87
CA TYR A 156 13.36 -1.62 3.03
C TYR A 156 13.43 -0.85 1.70
N ASN A 157 14.58 -0.25 1.36
CA ASN A 157 14.76 0.58 0.18
C ASN A 157 13.82 1.80 0.12
N ILE A 158 13.44 2.35 1.27
CA ILE A 158 12.66 3.60 1.33
C ILE A 158 13.63 4.75 1.53
N SER A 159 13.60 5.71 0.61
CA SER A 159 14.33 6.97 0.71
C SER A 159 13.45 8.10 1.25
N ARG A 160 14.08 9.20 1.66
CA ARG A 160 13.38 10.43 2.05
C ARG A 160 12.53 10.95 0.89
N GLN A 161 13.04 10.89 -0.34
CA GLN A 161 12.33 11.33 -1.53
C GLN A 161 11.08 10.49 -1.81
N ASP A 162 11.13 9.18 -1.55
CA ASP A 162 9.96 8.30 -1.69
C ASP A 162 8.86 8.73 -0.73
N TRP A 163 9.21 8.98 0.54
CA TRP A 163 8.27 9.46 1.54
C TRP A 163 7.71 10.84 1.19
N GLU A 164 8.55 11.81 0.83
CA GLU A 164 8.13 13.16 0.46
C GLU A 164 7.15 13.14 -0.72
N LEU A 165 7.37 12.26 -1.70
CA LEU A 165 6.46 12.07 -2.82
C LEU A 165 5.12 11.45 -2.35
N ILE A 166 5.15 10.38 -1.55
CA ILE A 166 3.93 9.77 -1.01
C ILE A 166 3.12 10.80 -0.21
N GLU A 167 3.78 11.54 0.67
CA GLU A 167 3.15 12.57 1.50
C GLU A 167 2.51 13.66 0.65
N LYS A 168 3.21 14.16 -0.37
CA LYS A 168 2.69 15.17 -1.29
C LYS A 168 1.41 14.67 -1.98
N ILE A 169 1.47 13.50 -2.60
CA ILE A 169 0.35 12.90 -3.34
C ILE A 169 -0.84 12.67 -2.42
N PHE A 170 -0.59 12.17 -1.20
CA PHE A 170 -1.65 11.96 -0.22
C PHE A 170 -2.36 13.26 0.17
N ARG A 171 -1.60 14.33 0.44
CA ARG A 171 -2.16 15.64 0.80
C ARG A 171 -2.95 16.27 -0.35
N GLU A 172 -2.45 16.18 -1.58
CA GLU A 172 -3.13 16.65 -2.77
C GLU A 172 -4.44 15.88 -2.99
N ALA A 173 -4.43 14.56 -2.81
CA ALA A 173 -5.64 13.74 -2.89
C ALA A 173 -6.67 14.10 -1.80
N ASP A 174 -6.25 14.19 -0.54
CA ASP A 174 -7.13 14.53 0.59
C ASP A 174 -7.78 15.91 0.37
N ALA A 175 -7.00 16.90 -0.07
CA ALA A 175 -7.52 18.21 -0.45
C ALA A 175 -8.54 18.13 -1.60
N ALA A 176 -8.25 17.36 -2.66
CA ALA A 176 -9.14 17.20 -3.81
C ALA A 176 -10.48 16.53 -3.43
N TYR A 177 -10.47 15.54 -2.53
CA TYR A 177 -11.70 14.92 -2.03
C TYR A 177 -12.49 15.88 -1.14
N ARG A 178 -11.83 16.61 -0.23
CA ARG A 178 -12.47 17.60 0.63
C ARG A 178 -13.16 18.71 -0.17
N LEU A 179 -12.54 19.19 -1.25
CA LEU A 179 -13.15 20.16 -2.16
C LEU A 179 -14.43 19.64 -2.83
N LYS A 180 -14.54 18.32 -3.01
CA LYS A 180 -15.73 17.63 -3.54
C LYS A 180 -16.74 17.26 -2.45
N GLY A 181 -16.47 17.57 -1.18
CA GLY A 181 -17.30 17.17 -0.04
C GLY A 181 -17.27 15.66 0.25
N LEU A 182 -16.20 14.99 -0.16
CA LEU A 182 -16.00 13.54 -0.01
C LEU A 182 -14.86 13.24 0.96
N SER A 183 -14.88 12.03 1.54
CA SER A 183 -13.78 11.51 2.34
C SER A 183 -12.81 10.67 1.49
N ILE A 184 -11.51 10.96 1.58
CA ILE A 184 -10.48 10.11 0.96
C ILE A 184 -10.52 8.68 1.49
N HIS A 185 -10.96 8.48 2.75
CA HIS A 185 -11.07 7.16 3.35
C HIS A 185 -12.23 6.36 2.79
N GLU A 186 -13.39 6.99 2.63
CA GLU A 186 -14.55 6.33 2.00
C GLU A 186 -14.26 5.97 0.55
N ALA A 187 -13.55 6.84 -0.18
CA ALA A 187 -13.08 6.54 -1.53
C ALA A 187 -12.11 5.35 -1.56
N TYR A 188 -11.16 5.30 -0.62
CA TYR A 188 -10.25 4.16 -0.46
C TYR A 188 -10.99 2.86 -0.17
N GLU A 189 -11.93 2.84 0.78
CA GLU A 189 -12.71 1.64 1.09
C GLU A 189 -13.54 1.19 -0.12
N GLY A 190 -14.11 2.13 -0.88
CA GLY A 190 -14.84 1.84 -2.12
C GLY A 190 -13.96 1.18 -3.19
N TRP A 191 -12.70 1.57 -3.31
CA TRP A 191 -11.74 0.89 -4.18
C TRP A 191 -11.28 -0.44 -3.60
N ARG A 192 -10.99 -0.49 -2.30
CA ARG A 192 -10.51 -1.69 -1.61
C ARG A 192 -11.49 -2.86 -1.75
N ALA A 193 -12.79 -2.59 -1.67
CA ALA A 193 -13.87 -3.55 -1.90
C ALA A 193 -13.88 -4.23 -3.28
N GLN A 194 -13.28 -3.57 -4.27
CA GLN A 194 -13.17 -4.09 -5.64
C GLN A 194 -11.84 -4.83 -5.86
N MET A 195 -10.89 -4.72 -4.93
CA MET A 195 -9.56 -5.31 -5.07
C MET A 195 -9.49 -6.75 -4.55
N PRO A 196 -8.57 -7.57 -5.08
CA PRO A 196 -8.30 -8.91 -4.56
C PRO A 196 -8.04 -8.93 -3.05
N GLY A 197 -8.45 -10.01 -2.39
CA GLY A 197 -8.23 -10.20 -0.96
C GLY A 197 -9.19 -9.44 -0.04
N ASP A 198 -10.18 -8.68 -0.54
CA ASP A 198 -11.15 -8.00 0.34
C ASP A 198 -12.29 -8.90 0.83
N ARG A 199 -12.60 -9.99 0.10
CA ARG A 199 -13.67 -10.91 0.48
C ARG A 199 -13.23 -11.75 1.68
N SER A 200 -13.70 -11.38 2.86
CA SER A 200 -13.81 -12.26 4.03
C SER A 200 -15.27 -12.31 4.46
#